data_AF-A0AAD2WXE7-F1
#
_entry.id   AF-A0AAD2WXE7-F1
#
_cell.length_a   1.000
_cell.length_b   1.000
_cell.length_c   1.000
_cell.angle_alpha   90.00
_cell.angle_beta   90.00
_cell.angle_gamma   90.00
#
_symmetry.space_group_name_H-M   'P 1'
#
loop_
_entity.id
_entity.type
_entity.pdbx_description
1 polymer ?
#
loop_
_entity_poly.entity_id
_entity_poly.type
_entity_poly.pdbx_seq_one_letter_code
_entity_poly.pdbx_strand_id
1 'polypeptide(L)'
;MNTETIYKLILKDGLRQIKFKNSHLKLVSSAEEGKRGAIFAYRSKANMIKTRGLVLTSMEAVSENQDSFTHWTPNVYRYGSYSDSKRQITRGHSEDNLRQVNTFYIDFDITSSAEEMTSGDILTAAIDLGFMPTLILKSDKGYQAYFVLSEPAYVTSHSQFRVVKVAKAISQNLRNYFSQTLPVDMTCNHFGIARMPRTDNIEFFHADYTYSFQEWLDWSMKQSDLP
;
A
#
# COMPACT_ATOMS: atom_id res chain seq x y z
N MET A 1 9.19 -13.42 -11.69
CA MET A 1 7.91 -12.72 -11.48
C MET A 1 8.07 -11.25 -11.85
N ASN A 2 7.10 -10.64 -12.53
CA ASN A 2 7.21 -9.25 -13.02
C ASN A 2 6.65 -8.25 -11.99
N THR A 3 7.53 -7.59 -11.23
CA THR A 3 7.18 -6.55 -10.23
C THR A 3 6.44 -5.36 -10.84
N GLU A 4 6.65 -5.07 -12.13
CA GLU A 4 5.94 -3.99 -12.83
C GLU A 4 4.42 -4.25 -12.86
N THR A 5 4.01 -5.51 -13.02
CA THR A 5 2.59 -5.89 -13.01
C THR A 5 1.98 -5.67 -11.61
N ILE A 6 2.75 -5.98 -10.56
CA ILE A 6 2.34 -5.76 -9.16
C ILE A 6 2.19 -4.25 -8.89
N TYR A 7 3.14 -3.42 -9.31
CA TYR A 7 3.04 -1.98 -9.12
C TYR A 7 1.86 -1.39 -9.88
N LYS A 8 1.59 -1.82 -11.11
CA LYS A 8 0.40 -1.39 -11.87
C LYS A 8 -0.89 -1.82 -11.18
N LEU A 9 -0.95 -3.04 -10.64
CA LEU A 9 -2.11 -3.55 -9.90
C LEU A 9 -2.40 -2.71 -8.64
N ILE A 10 -1.36 -2.41 -7.86
CA ILE A 10 -1.48 -1.66 -6.60
C ILE A 10 -1.72 -0.16 -6.85
N LEU A 11 -0.96 0.48 -7.74
CA LEU A 11 -1.03 1.92 -7.95
C LEU A 11 -2.16 2.34 -8.90
N LYS A 12 -2.67 1.41 -9.72
CA LYS A 12 -3.78 1.61 -10.66
C LYS A 12 -3.53 2.84 -11.53
N ASP A 13 -4.48 3.76 -11.59
CA ASP A 13 -4.40 5.02 -12.32
C ASP A 13 -3.88 6.19 -11.44
N GLY A 14 -3.32 5.91 -10.27
CA GLY A 14 -3.00 6.94 -9.29
C GLY A 14 -1.78 7.79 -9.66
N LEU A 15 -0.84 7.25 -10.44
CA LEU A 15 0.34 7.96 -10.93
C LEU A 15 0.27 8.20 -12.44
N ARG A 16 1.09 9.14 -12.93
CA ARG A 16 1.37 9.26 -14.38
C ARG A 16 2.04 8.00 -14.90
N GLN A 17 1.95 7.72 -16.20
CA GLN A 17 2.76 6.64 -16.77
C GLN A 17 4.22 7.10 -16.89
N ILE A 18 4.44 8.29 -17.44
CA ILE A 18 5.77 8.84 -17.68
C ILE A 18 6.14 9.98 -16.72
N LYS A 19 7.45 10.18 -16.54
CA LYS A 19 7.99 11.33 -15.80
C LYS A 19 7.67 12.64 -16.52
N PHE A 20 7.31 13.67 -15.76
CA PHE A 20 7.11 15.02 -16.31
C PHE A 20 8.42 15.67 -16.79
N LYS A 21 9.56 15.33 -16.18
CA LYS A 21 10.90 15.78 -16.58
C LYS A 21 11.83 14.58 -16.70
N ASN A 22 12.76 14.65 -17.66
CA ASN A 22 13.77 13.60 -17.90
C ASN A 22 13.16 12.22 -18.12
N SER A 23 12.06 12.14 -18.88
CA SER A 23 11.50 10.85 -19.30
C SER A 23 12.39 10.21 -20.36
N HIS A 24 12.60 8.92 -20.25
CA HIS A 24 13.27 8.08 -21.24
C HIS A 24 12.27 7.37 -22.17
N LEU A 25 10.97 7.58 -21.97
CA LEU A 25 9.88 7.01 -22.77
C LEU A 25 9.28 8.08 -23.68
N LYS A 26 9.05 7.75 -24.96
CA LYS A 26 8.33 8.61 -25.91
C LYS A 26 6.87 8.18 -25.99
N LEU A 27 5.94 9.07 -25.63
CA LEU A 27 4.50 8.85 -25.85
C LEU A 27 4.19 8.87 -27.34
N VAL A 28 3.51 7.83 -27.85
CA VAL A 28 2.98 7.76 -29.22
C VAL A 28 1.78 8.69 -29.42
N SER A 29 1.12 9.09 -28.32
CA SER A 29 0.05 10.09 -28.32
C SER A 29 0.10 10.90 -27.03
N SER A 30 0.26 12.22 -27.12
CA SER A 30 0.30 13.16 -26.00
C SER A 30 -1.09 13.44 -25.42
N ALA A 31 -1.86 12.40 -25.08
CA ALA A 31 -3.06 12.61 -24.27
C ALA A 31 -2.59 13.14 -22.92
N GLU A 32 -3.03 14.33 -22.52
CA GLU A 32 -2.70 14.87 -21.20
C GLU A 32 -3.19 13.88 -20.15
N GLU A 33 -2.28 13.21 -19.43
CA GLU A 33 -2.60 12.20 -18.40
C GLU A 33 -3.38 12.75 -17.19
N GLY A 34 -3.80 14.02 -17.25
CA GLY A 34 -4.48 14.75 -16.19
C GLY A 34 -3.60 15.00 -14.96
N LYS A 35 -4.19 15.56 -13.92
CA LYS A 35 -3.53 15.68 -12.61
C LYS A 35 -3.56 14.32 -11.92
N ARG A 36 -2.40 13.68 -11.78
CA ARG A 36 -2.20 12.43 -10.99
C ARG A 36 -1.60 12.74 -9.62
N GLY A 37 -1.58 11.74 -8.74
CA GLY A 37 -1.10 11.87 -7.37
C GLY A 37 0.39 11.63 -7.23
N ALA A 38 0.81 11.37 -5.99
CA ALA A 38 2.17 11.05 -5.62
C ALA A 38 2.19 9.92 -4.58
N ILE A 39 3.29 9.17 -4.59
CA ILE A 39 3.66 8.24 -3.53
C ILE A 39 5.03 8.61 -2.97
N PHE A 40 5.38 7.99 -1.86
CA PHE A 40 6.64 8.20 -1.16
C PHE A 40 7.40 6.89 -1.08
N ALA A 41 8.69 6.91 -1.36
CA ALA A 41 9.54 5.72 -1.35
C ALA A 41 10.86 5.97 -0.63
N TYR A 42 11.37 4.94 0.05
CA TYR A 42 12.50 5.00 0.94
C TYR A 42 13.44 3.81 0.71
N ARG A 43 14.75 4.09 0.71
CA ARG A 43 15.78 3.08 0.41
C ARG A 43 16.09 2.15 1.58
N SER A 44 15.79 2.56 2.81
CA SER A 44 16.02 1.73 4.01
C SER A 44 15.08 2.14 5.14
N LYS A 45 14.94 1.26 6.15
CA LYS A 45 14.19 1.56 7.39
C LYS A 45 14.75 2.79 8.11
N ALA A 46 16.08 2.93 8.16
CA ALA A 46 16.73 4.10 8.77
C ALA A 46 16.40 5.41 8.04
N ASN A 47 16.33 5.37 6.70
CA ASN A 47 15.94 6.51 5.89
C ASN A 47 14.46 6.84 6.06
N MET A 48 13.60 5.81 6.10
CA MET A 48 12.17 5.95 6.38
C MET A 48 11.90 6.64 7.72
N ILE A 49 12.55 6.20 8.81
CA ILE A 49 12.40 6.81 10.15
C ILE A 49 12.79 8.29 10.14
N LYS A 50 13.83 8.65 9.37
CA LYS A 50 14.27 10.04 9.20
C LYS A 50 13.46 10.81 8.15
N THR A 51 12.42 10.20 7.57
CA THR A 51 11.62 10.72 6.44
C THR A 51 12.45 11.10 5.20
N ARG A 52 13.67 10.53 5.08
CA ARG A 52 14.60 10.75 3.98
C ARG A 52 14.28 9.83 2.81
N GLY A 53 13.66 10.35 1.77
CA GLY A 53 13.14 9.53 0.68
C GLY A 53 12.90 10.32 -0.60
N LEU A 54 12.12 9.74 -1.49
CA LEU A 54 11.75 10.33 -2.77
C LEU A 54 10.23 10.37 -2.93
N VAL A 55 9.75 11.47 -3.49
CA VAL A 55 8.39 11.63 -3.98
C VAL A 55 8.35 11.14 -5.43
N LEU A 56 7.55 10.11 -5.70
CA LEU A 56 7.37 9.54 -7.03
C LEU A 56 6.00 9.92 -7.56
N THR A 57 5.95 10.38 -8.81
CA THR A 57 4.71 10.88 -9.45
C THR A 57 4.38 10.15 -10.76
N SER A 58 5.16 9.14 -11.12
CA SER A 58 5.02 8.38 -12.36
C SER A 58 5.43 6.92 -12.17
N MET A 59 4.79 6.01 -12.90
CA MET A 59 5.16 4.59 -12.98
C MET A 59 6.59 4.40 -13.49
N GLU A 60 7.03 5.18 -14.48
CA GLU A 60 8.41 5.17 -14.97
C GLU A 60 9.44 5.35 -13.83
N ALA A 61 9.23 6.35 -12.97
CA ALA A 61 10.11 6.60 -11.82
C ALA A 61 10.09 5.46 -10.78
N VAL A 62 8.96 4.76 -10.63
CA VAL A 62 8.86 3.57 -9.76
C VAL A 62 9.70 2.44 -10.35
N SER A 63 9.50 2.12 -11.63
CA SER A 63 10.22 1.04 -12.32
C SER A 63 11.73 1.27 -12.37
N GLU A 64 12.18 2.49 -12.63
CA GLU A 64 13.62 2.84 -12.66
C GLU A 64 14.34 2.65 -11.32
N ASN A 65 13.60 2.70 -10.22
CA ASN A 65 14.16 2.69 -8.87
C ASN A 65 13.68 1.48 -8.05
N GLN A 66 13.00 0.52 -8.67
CA GLN A 66 12.31 -0.57 -7.98
C GLN A 66 13.25 -1.39 -7.09
N ASP A 67 14.48 -1.65 -7.56
CA ASP A 67 15.47 -2.44 -6.83
C ASP A 67 16.20 -1.65 -5.74
N SER A 68 15.98 -0.32 -5.69
CA SER A 68 16.66 0.57 -4.74
C SER A 68 15.80 0.90 -3.50
N PHE A 69 14.50 0.65 -3.57
CA PHE A 69 13.56 0.99 -2.51
C PHE A 69 13.16 -0.23 -1.69
N THR A 70 13.03 -0.01 -0.38
CA THR A 70 12.61 -1.05 0.57
C THR A 70 11.26 -0.75 1.19
N HIS A 71 10.86 0.51 1.26
CA HIS A 71 9.60 0.94 1.84
C HIS A 71 8.93 1.97 0.95
N TRP A 72 7.60 1.97 0.91
CA TRP A 72 6.83 2.87 0.07
C TRP A 72 5.42 3.11 0.63
N THR A 73 4.71 4.10 0.11
CA THR A 73 3.27 4.22 0.34
C THR A 73 2.51 3.57 -0.82
N PRO A 74 1.77 2.48 -0.60
CA PRO A 74 1.06 1.79 -1.68
C PRO A 74 -0.25 2.50 -2.05
N ASN A 75 -0.75 3.37 -1.16
CA ASN A 75 -1.86 4.27 -1.43
C ASN A 75 -1.34 5.63 -1.94
N VAL A 76 -2.17 6.31 -2.72
CA VAL A 76 -1.76 7.49 -3.48
C VAL A 76 -2.28 8.76 -2.81
N TYR A 77 -1.42 9.78 -2.72
CA TYR A 77 -1.70 11.08 -2.13
C TYR A 77 -1.89 12.14 -3.20
N ARG A 78 -2.56 13.25 -2.88
CA ARG A 78 -2.86 14.30 -3.88
C ARG A 78 -1.61 15.01 -4.35
N TYR A 79 -0.65 15.20 -3.45
CA TYR A 79 0.66 15.79 -3.73
C TYR A 79 1.73 15.20 -2.79
N GLY A 80 2.98 15.37 -3.17
CA GLY A 80 4.12 15.18 -2.27
C GLY A 80 5.09 16.34 -2.40
N SER A 81 5.74 16.71 -1.31
CA SER A 81 6.68 17.81 -1.24
C SER A 81 7.89 17.46 -0.37
N TYR A 82 8.81 18.41 -0.22
CA TYR A 82 9.97 18.27 0.64
C TYR A 82 10.05 19.46 1.60
N SER A 83 10.45 19.22 2.85
CA SER A 83 10.64 20.30 3.83
C SER A 83 12.01 20.97 3.74
N ASP A 84 12.94 20.42 2.96
CA ASP A 84 14.29 20.94 2.79
C ASP A 84 14.58 21.31 1.33
N SER A 85 15.45 22.29 1.13
CA SER A 85 15.85 22.76 -0.21
C SER A 85 16.60 21.70 -1.03
N LYS A 86 17.29 20.77 -0.36
CA LYS A 86 17.98 19.63 -0.98
C LYS A 86 17.03 18.51 -1.41
N ARG A 87 15.73 18.64 -1.11
CA ARG A 87 14.67 17.68 -1.49
C ARG A 87 14.97 16.26 -1.02
N GLN A 88 15.33 16.13 0.25
CA GLN A 88 15.63 14.83 0.87
C GLN A 88 14.53 14.41 1.85
N ILE A 89 13.93 15.35 2.56
CA ILE A 89 12.98 15.12 3.65
C ILE A 89 11.56 15.24 3.12
N THR A 90 10.94 14.10 2.86
CA THR A 90 9.60 13.99 2.26
C THR A 90 8.49 14.49 3.19
N ARG A 91 7.45 15.11 2.60
CA ARG A 91 6.24 15.61 3.28
C ARG A 91 4.98 15.36 2.44
N GLY A 92 3.85 15.15 3.11
CA GLY A 92 2.53 15.03 2.48
C GLY A 92 1.91 13.63 2.51
N HIS A 93 2.52 12.63 3.14
CA HIS A 93 1.90 11.30 3.31
C HIS A 93 0.92 11.24 4.51
N SER A 94 0.18 12.32 4.77
CA SER A 94 -0.84 12.38 5.82
C SER A 94 -2.22 11.96 5.28
N GLU A 95 -3.07 11.40 6.16
CA GLU A 95 -4.38 10.83 5.77
C GLU A 95 -5.32 11.86 5.10
N ASP A 96 -5.27 13.11 5.54
CA ASP A 96 -6.03 14.21 4.95
C ASP A 96 -5.61 14.51 3.50
N ASN A 97 -4.38 14.15 3.12
CA ASN A 97 -3.85 14.27 1.77
C ASN A 97 -4.04 13.00 0.92
N LEU A 98 -4.69 11.94 1.42
CA LEU A 98 -5.00 10.76 0.61
C LEU A 98 -5.89 11.14 -0.56
N ARG A 99 -5.48 10.72 -1.76
CA ARG A 99 -6.23 10.88 -3.00
C ARG A 99 -7.12 9.69 -3.28
N GLN A 100 -6.59 8.49 -3.09
CA GLN A 100 -7.28 7.22 -3.30
C GLN A 100 -6.66 6.16 -2.40
N VAL A 101 -7.52 5.32 -1.84
CA VAL A 101 -7.12 4.07 -1.22
C VAL A 101 -7.20 3.00 -2.30
N ASN A 102 -6.09 2.32 -2.54
CA ASN A 102 -6.00 1.23 -3.51
C ASN A 102 -5.79 -0.11 -2.82
N THR A 103 -5.25 -0.12 -1.59
CA THR A 103 -4.95 -1.35 -0.87
C THR A 103 -5.07 -1.13 0.63
N PHE A 104 -5.49 -2.19 1.32
CA PHE A 104 -5.22 -2.39 2.74
C PHE A 104 -3.96 -3.23 2.88
N TYR A 105 -3.26 -3.10 4.00
CA TYR A 105 -2.16 -3.98 4.35
C TYR A 105 -2.12 -4.25 5.85
N ILE A 106 -1.60 -5.42 6.21
CA ILE A 106 -1.43 -5.89 7.59
C ILE A 106 0.04 -6.21 7.77
N ASP A 107 0.65 -5.60 8.79
CA ASP A 107 2.03 -5.89 9.18
C ASP A 107 2.01 -6.92 10.31
N PHE A 108 2.70 -8.03 10.10
CA PHE A 108 2.85 -9.09 11.08
C PHE A 108 4.29 -9.05 11.59
N ASP A 109 4.48 -8.74 12.87
CA ASP A 109 5.79 -8.61 13.50
C ASP A 109 6.03 -9.79 14.45
N ILE A 110 6.97 -10.64 14.09
CA ILE A 110 7.42 -11.78 14.88
C ILE A 110 8.44 -11.23 15.88
N THR A 111 7.98 -11.05 17.12
CA THR A 111 8.75 -10.36 18.16
C THR A 111 9.58 -11.30 19.02
N SER A 112 9.25 -12.59 19.01
CA SER A 112 9.98 -13.61 19.76
C SER A 112 10.38 -14.81 18.89
N SER A 113 11.48 -15.47 19.22
CA SER A 113 11.95 -16.68 18.52
C SER A 113 11.06 -17.91 18.74
N ALA A 114 10.06 -17.81 19.63
CA ALA A 114 9.07 -18.85 19.87
C ALA A 114 7.82 -18.71 18.99
N GLU A 115 7.64 -17.54 18.36
CA GLU A 115 6.60 -17.30 17.35
C GLU A 115 7.11 -17.80 16.00
N GLU A 116 6.84 -19.08 15.70
CA GLU A 116 7.01 -19.59 14.35
C GLU A 116 5.76 -19.25 13.53
N MET A 117 5.89 -18.29 12.60
CA MET A 117 4.84 -17.96 11.64
C MET A 117 5.38 -17.99 10.22
N THR A 118 4.60 -18.55 9.32
CA THR A 118 4.85 -18.67 7.89
C THR A 118 3.82 -17.87 7.10
N SER A 119 4.08 -17.67 5.80
CA SER A 119 3.05 -17.16 4.89
C SER A 119 1.83 -18.09 4.78
N GLY A 120 2.00 -19.39 5.04
CA GLY A 120 0.91 -20.38 5.06
C GLY A 120 -0.11 -20.14 6.18
N ASP A 121 0.34 -19.66 7.34
CA ASP A 121 -0.55 -19.33 8.46
C ASP A 121 -1.45 -18.13 8.12
N ILE A 122 -0.87 -17.14 7.44
CA ILE A 122 -1.61 -15.97 6.91
C ILE A 122 -2.67 -16.43 5.89
N LEU A 123 -2.29 -17.32 4.96
CA LEU A 123 -3.22 -17.86 3.96
C LEU A 123 -4.33 -18.68 4.61
N THR A 124 -4.03 -19.46 5.64
CA THR A 124 -5.02 -20.26 6.37
C THR A 124 -6.05 -19.37 7.07
N ALA A 125 -5.61 -18.36 7.81
CA ALA A 125 -6.51 -17.39 8.45
C ALA A 125 -7.35 -16.60 7.42
N ALA A 126 -6.80 -16.36 6.23
CA ALA A 126 -7.48 -15.66 5.14
C ALA A 126 -8.57 -16.50 4.46
N ILE A 127 -8.50 -17.83 4.51
CA ILE A 127 -9.57 -18.72 4.02
C ILE A 127 -10.84 -18.49 4.84
N ASP A 128 -10.72 -18.51 6.17
CA ASP A 128 -11.85 -18.30 7.08
C ASP A 128 -12.40 -16.87 7.00
N LEU A 129 -11.52 -15.90 6.70
CA LEU A 129 -11.91 -14.51 6.47
C LEU A 129 -12.82 -14.37 5.24
N GLY A 130 -12.69 -15.26 4.26
CA GLY A 130 -13.34 -15.17 2.95
C GLY A 130 -12.66 -14.22 1.97
N PHE A 131 -11.52 -13.64 2.35
CA PHE A 131 -10.73 -12.72 1.52
C PHE A 131 -9.27 -13.14 1.55
N MET A 132 -8.79 -13.73 0.46
CA MET A 132 -7.37 -14.08 0.29
C MET A 132 -6.51 -12.83 0.02
N PRO A 133 -5.28 -12.72 0.57
CA PRO A 133 -4.39 -11.62 0.27
C PRO A 133 -3.97 -11.65 -1.20
N THR A 134 -3.85 -10.49 -1.83
CA THR A 134 -3.31 -10.35 -3.20
C THR A 134 -1.83 -10.68 -3.24
N LEU A 135 -1.11 -10.30 -2.17
CA LEU A 135 0.35 -10.37 -2.10
C LEU A 135 0.77 -10.53 -0.64
N ILE A 136 1.74 -11.41 -0.38
CA ILE A 136 2.42 -11.52 0.92
C ILE A 136 3.90 -11.25 0.71
N LEU A 137 4.44 -10.32 1.49
CA LEU A 137 5.85 -9.93 1.46
C LEU A 137 6.55 -10.40 2.72
N LYS A 138 7.76 -10.96 2.57
CA LYS A 138 8.68 -11.16 3.68
C LYS A 138 9.28 -9.82 4.12
N SER A 139 9.29 -9.61 5.43
CA SER A 139 10.00 -8.50 6.09
C SER A 139 11.15 -9.06 6.94
N ASP A 140 12.01 -8.18 7.45
CA ASP A 140 13.17 -8.58 8.25
C ASP A 140 12.75 -9.28 9.56
N LYS A 141 11.52 -9.01 10.04
CA LYS A 141 10.98 -9.52 11.31
C LYS A 141 9.58 -10.12 11.17
N GLY A 142 9.18 -10.58 9.99
CA GLY A 142 7.85 -11.13 9.80
C GLY A 142 7.38 -11.01 8.38
N TYR A 143 6.13 -10.58 8.19
CA TYR A 143 5.50 -10.51 6.88
C TYR A 143 4.56 -9.33 6.78
N GLN A 144 4.23 -8.93 5.55
CA GLN A 144 3.19 -7.97 5.30
C GLN A 144 2.25 -8.50 4.22
N ALA A 145 0.97 -8.61 4.55
CA ALA A 145 -0.06 -9.03 3.60
C ALA A 145 -0.78 -7.81 3.02
N TYR A 146 -0.98 -7.82 1.71
CA TYR A 146 -1.66 -6.79 0.95
C TYR A 146 -3.00 -7.32 0.45
N PHE A 147 -4.04 -6.50 0.61
CA PHE A 147 -5.38 -6.73 0.10
C PHE A 147 -5.72 -5.58 -0.85
N VAL A 148 -5.43 -5.78 -2.13
CA VAL A 148 -5.59 -4.77 -3.17
C VAL A 148 -7.06 -4.69 -3.57
N LEU A 149 -7.59 -3.48 -3.65
CA LEU A 149 -8.94 -3.25 -4.14
C LEU A 149 -9.02 -3.56 -5.63
N SER A 150 -10.15 -4.03 -6.13
CA SER A 150 -10.36 -4.19 -7.59
C SER A 150 -10.34 -2.83 -8.30
N GLU A 151 -10.95 -1.81 -7.68
CA GLU A 151 -10.96 -0.42 -8.15
C GLU A 151 -10.52 0.57 -7.06
N PRO A 152 -9.95 1.74 -7.39
CA PRO A 152 -9.57 2.75 -6.41
C PRO A 152 -10.78 3.30 -5.64
N ALA A 153 -10.68 3.38 -4.32
CA ALA A 153 -11.61 4.15 -3.50
C ALA A 153 -11.15 5.62 -3.43
N TYR A 154 -11.70 6.45 -4.32
CA TYR A 154 -11.32 7.86 -4.42
C TYR A 154 -11.79 8.70 -3.23
N VAL A 155 -10.90 9.54 -2.72
CA VAL A 155 -11.17 10.45 -1.62
C VAL A 155 -11.55 11.82 -2.17
N THR A 156 -12.86 12.10 -2.15
CA THR A 156 -13.42 13.35 -2.67
C THR A 156 -13.92 14.26 -1.56
N SER A 157 -13.79 15.58 -1.78
CA SER A 157 -14.39 16.60 -0.92
C SER A 157 -15.93 16.53 -0.93
N HIS A 158 -16.53 16.11 -2.05
CA HIS A 158 -17.98 15.90 -2.19
C HIS A 158 -18.54 14.93 -1.15
N SER A 159 -17.78 13.87 -0.84
CA SER A 159 -18.12 12.91 0.22
C SER A 159 -17.70 13.34 1.64
N GLN A 160 -17.21 14.57 1.83
CA GLN A 160 -16.61 15.04 3.09
C GLN A 160 -15.56 14.07 3.66
N PHE A 161 -14.73 13.46 2.80
CA PHE A 161 -13.71 12.49 3.20
C PHE A 161 -14.26 11.25 3.95
N ARG A 162 -15.58 10.96 3.86
CA ARG A 162 -16.21 9.78 4.49
C ARG A 162 -15.50 8.48 4.12
N VAL A 163 -15.04 8.36 2.88
CA VAL A 163 -14.27 7.21 2.39
C VAL A 163 -13.07 6.90 3.28
N VAL A 164 -12.34 7.91 3.77
CA VAL A 164 -11.17 7.69 4.65
C VAL A 164 -11.61 7.10 5.98
N LYS A 165 -12.70 7.61 6.58
CA LYS A 165 -13.21 7.08 7.85
C LYS A 165 -13.65 5.62 7.72
N VAL A 166 -14.41 5.31 6.67
CA VAL A 166 -14.89 3.96 6.38
C VAL A 166 -13.71 3.02 6.10
N ALA A 167 -12.75 3.44 5.27
CA ALA A 167 -11.56 2.67 4.98
C ALA A 167 -10.71 2.38 6.24
N LYS A 168 -10.63 3.32 7.19
CA LYS A 168 -9.95 3.09 8.48
C LYS A 168 -10.68 2.05 9.32
N ALA A 169 -12.01 2.10 9.38
CA ALA A 169 -12.81 1.11 10.09
C ALA A 169 -12.60 -0.29 9.49
N ILE A 170 -12.64 -0.42 8.17
CA ILE A 170 -12.33 -1.68 7.46
C ILE A 170 -10.92 -2.16 7.82
N SER A 171 -9.91 -1.29 7.71
CA SER A 171 -8.52 -1.63 8.04
C SER A 171 -8.36 -2.05 9.50
N GLN A 172 -9.07 -1.42 10.44
CA GLN A 172 -9.03 -1.78 11.85
C GLN A 172 -9.69 -3.14 12.10
N ASN A 173 -10.87 -3.39 11.53
CA ASN A 173 -11.56 -4.67 11.68
C ASN A 173 -10.73 -5.81 11.07
N LEU A 174 -10.07 -5.55 9.94
CA LEU A 174 -9.16 -6.50 9.30
C LEU A 174 -7.98 -6.86 10.21
N ARG A 175 -7.33 -5.86 10.83
CA ARG A 175 -6.26 -6.08 11.79
C ARG A 175 -6.75 -6.82 13.04
N ASN A 176 -7.91 -6.43 13.57
CA ASN A 176 -8.52 -7.09 14.73
C ASN A 176 -8.77 -8.57 14.44
N TYR A 177 -9.32 -8.89 13.27
CA TYR A 177 -9.58 -10.27 12.85
C TYR A 177 -8.29 -11.10 12.87
N PHE A 178 -7.25 -10.66 12.16
CA PHE A 178 -5.99 -11.41 12.12
C PHE A 178 -5.25 -11.43 13.47
N SER A 179 -5.40 -10.40 14.31
CA SER A 179 -4.78 -10.35 15.64
C SER A 179 -5.33 -11.37 16.64
N GLN A 180 -6.45 -12.03 16.33
CA GLN A 180 -7.01 -13.10 17.16
C GLN A 180 -6.08 -14.31 17.24
N THR A 181 -5.30 -14.56 16.18
CA THR A 181 -4.46 -15.76 16.05
C THR A 181 -3.04 -15.48 15.57
N LEU A 182 -2.78 -14.33 14.96
CA LEU A 182 -1.46 -13.98 14.39
C LEU A 182 -0.90 -12.69 15.03
N PRO A 183 0.44 -12.53 15.10
CA PRO A 183 1.10 -11.38 15.72
C PRO A 183 1.05 -10.14 14.82
N VAL A 184 -0.10 -9.44 14.81
CA VAL A 184 -0.31 -8.21 14.05
C VAL A 184 0.23 -6.98 14.80
N ASP A 185 1.00 -6.12 14.12
CA ASP A 185 1.37 -4.80 14.66
C ASP A 185 0.18 -3.83 14.58
N MET A 186 -0.48 -3.66 15.72
CA MET A 186 -1.66 -2.80 15.89
C MET A 186 -1.32 -1.30 15.92
N THR A 187 -0.04 -0.92 16.01
CA THR A 187 0.41 0.47 16.15
C THR A 187 0.75 1.13 14.82
N CYS A 188 0.90 0.34 13.75
CA CYS A 188 1.18 0.84 12.41
C CYS A 188 0.08 1.75 11.88
N ASN A 189 0.43 2.78 11.09
CA ASN A 189 -0.58 3.62 10.43
C ASN A 189 -1.39 2.79 9.38
N HIS A 190 -2.69 3.05 9.22
CA HIS A 190 -3.57 2.31 8.31
C HIS A 190 -3.22 2.45 6.82
N PHE A 191 -2.75 3.63 6.41
CA PHE A 191 -2.46 3.95 5.02
C PHE A 191 -1.04 4.46 4.83
N GLY A 192 -0.17 4.19 5.81
CA GLY A 192 1.16 4.74 5.89
C GLY A 192 2.15 4.03 4.98
N ILE A 193 3.38 3.97 5.46
CA ILE A 193 4.50 3.39 4.73
C ILE A 193 4.51 1.89 5.00
N ALA A 194 4.64 1.12 3.92
CA ALA A 194 4.61 -0.33 3.87
C ALA A 194 5.90 -0.86 3.21
N ARG A 195 6.15 -2.17 3.27
CA ARG A 195 7.28 -2.83 2.61
C ARG A 195 7.05 -2.82 1.10
N MET A 196 8.03 -2.38 0.31
CA MET A 196 7.89 -2.39 -1.15
C MET A 196 8.03 -3.82 -1.69
N PRO A 197 7.15 -4.25 -2.63
CA PRO A 197 7.31 -5.53 -3.32
C PRO A 197 8.61 -5.56 -4.13
N ARG A 198 9.40 -6.62 -4.00
CA ARG A 198 10.62 -6.87 -4.77
C ARG A 198 10.74 -8.37 -5.07
N THR A 199 11.51 -8.73 -6.09
CA THR A 199 11.64 -10.13 -6.50
C THR A 199 12.20 -11.05 -5.41
N ASP A 200 12.96 -10.50 -4.46
CA ASP A 200 13.61 -11.22 -3.36
C ASP A 200 12.73 -11.43 -2.12
N ASN A 201 11.59 -10.73 -2.01
CA ASN A 201 10.80 -10.74 -0.78
C ASN A 201 9.33 -11.07 -0.98
N ILE A 202 8.93 -11.60 -2.13
CA ILE A 202 7.55 -11.96 -2.41
C ILE A 202 7.36 -13.45 -2.12
N GLU A 203 6.53 -13.76 -1.13
CA GLU A 203 6.23 -15.11 -0.66
C GLU A 203 4.97 -15.68 -1.32
N PHE A 204 4.02 -14.81 -1.67
CA PHE A 204 2.77 -15.18 -2.31
C PHE A 204 2.29 -14.03 -3.20
N PHE A 205 1.77 -14.33 -4.38
CA PHE A 205 1.12 -13.35 -5.25
C PHE A 205 0.05 -14.01 -6.12
N HIS A 206 -1.15 -13.43 -6.13
CA HIS A 206 -2.21 -13.82 -7.06
C HIS A 206 -2.97 -12.56 -7.51
N ALA A 207 -2.86 -12.22 -8.80
CA ALA A 207 -3.38 -10.96 -9.34
C ALA A 207 -4.91 -10.84 -9.27
N ASP A 208 -5.62 -11.96 -9.30
CA ASP A 208 -7.09 -11.99 -9.28
C ASP A 208 -7.68 -11.88 -7.87
N TYR A 209 -6.85 -12.00 -6.82
CA TYR A 209 -7.30 -11.82 -5.43
C TYR A 209 -7.40 -10.34 -5.10
N THR A 210 -8.35 -9.69 -5.74
CA THR A 210 -8.73 -8.29 -5.51
C THR A 210 -10.21 -8.20 -5.28
N TYR A 211 -10.62 -7.25 -4.44
CA TYR A 211 -12.02 -7.14 -4.00
C TYR A 211 -12.46 -5.70 -4.05
N SER A 212 -13.73 -5.48 -4.34
CA SER A 212 -14.29 -4.14 -4.37
C SER A 212 -14.31 -3.50 -2.98
N PHE A 213 -14.36 -2.18 -2.94
CA PHE A 213 -14.55 -1.46 -1.69
C PHE A 213 -15.89 -1.82 -1.01
N GLN A 214 -16.92 -2.16 -1.80
CA GLN A 214 -18.23 -2.56 -1.28
C GLN A 214 -18.17 -3.91 -0.56
N GLU A 215 -17.49 -4.92 -1.12
CA GLU A 215 -17.32 -6.22 -0.47
C GLU A 215 -16.63 -6.08 0.89
N TRP A 216 -15.59 -5.25 0.96
CA TRP A 216 -14.91 -4.94 2.22
C TRP A 216 -15.80 -4.20 3.21
N LEU A 217 -16.61 -3.26 2.75
CA LEU A 217 -17.57 -2.54 3.59
C LEU A 217 -18.62 -3.52 4.17
N ASP A 218 -19.22 -4.35 3.33
CA ASP A 218 -20.23 -5.34 3.72
C ASP A 218 -19.68 -6.35 4.71
N TRP A 219 -18.46 -6.81 4.50
CA TRP A 219 -17.76 -7.64 5.46
C TRP A 219 -17.51 -6.91 6.79
N SER A 220 -16.97 -5.68 6.72
CA SER A 220 -16.60 -4.92 7.92
C SER A 220 -17.79 -4.58 8.79
N MET A 221 -18.97 -4.30 8.21
CA MET A 221 -20.19 -4.05 8.97
C MET A 221 -20.58 -5.26 9.82
N LYS A 222 -20.47 -6.48 9.26
CA LYS A 222 -20.77 -7.73 10.00
C LYS A 222 -19.83 -7.97 11.18
N GLN A 223 -18.59 -7.47 11.12
CA GLN A 223 -17.63 -7.60 12.21
C GLN A 223 -17.91 -6.63 13.36
N SER A 224 -18.48 -5.46 13.06
CA SER A 224 -18.84 -4.45 14.07
C SER A 224 -20.13 -4.77 14.82
N ASP A 225 -20.91 -5.73 14.33
CA ASP A 225 -22.13 -6.26 14.95
C ASP A 225 -21.88 -7.49 15.85
N LEU A 226 -20.62 -7.91 16.00
CA LEU A 226 -20.23 -8.96 16.95
C LEU A 226 -20.09 -8.35 18.36
N PRO A 227 -20.67 -8.99 19.41
CA PRO A 227 -20.76 -8.45 20.76
C PRO A 227 -19.40 -8.22 21.44
#